data_AF-A0A1F4S5S2-F1
#
_entry.id   AF-A0A1F4S5S2-F1
#
_cell.length_a   1.000
_cell.length_b   1.000
_cell.length_c   1.000
_cell.angle_alpha   90.00
_cell.angle_beta   90.00
_cell.angle_gamma   90.00
#
_symmetry.space_group_name_H-M   'P 1'
#
loop_
_entity.id
_entity.type
_entity.pdbx_description
1 polymer ?
#
loop_
_entity_poly.entity_id
_entity_poly.type
_entity_poly.pdbx_seq_one_letter_code
_entity_poly.pdbx_strand_id
1 'polypeptide(L)'
;MSAKKIKAQMRVFQEMESQLLMQADRVGVRDDFMPSRLKEMEYDSLKKHILSFYAERSNLEYEMQMFGVDKKEVLIKMEKLEVYIRRAERLRELYDKYFQKSSEKQNKDKSIIEKSISKNKISVSIGDD
;
A
#
# COMPACT_ATOMS: atom_id res chain seq x y z
N MET A 1 8.59 -27.85 8.00
CA MET A 1 9.24 -27.15 9.13
C MET A 1 8.44 -27.37 10.39
N SER A 2 9.07 -27.54 11.57
CA SER A 2 8.32 -27.71 12.83
C SER A 2 7.77 -26.37 13.33
N ALA A 3 6.60 -26.38 13.97
CA ALA A 3 5.95 -25.17 14.49
C ALA A 3 6.83 -24.38 15.47
N LYS A 4 7.74 -25.05 16.20
CA LYS A 4 8.72 -24.40 17.09
C LYS A 4 9.75 -23.57 16.31
N LYS A 5 10.25 -24.08 15.17
CA LYS A 5 11.19 -23.33 14.32
C LYS A 5 10.53 -22.09 13.70
N ILE A 6 9.26 -22.20 13.27
CA ILE A 6 8.50 -21.08 12.72
C ILE A 6 8.33 -19.97 13.75
N LYS A 7 7.95 -20.31 15.00
CA LYS A 7 7.82 -19.33 16.09
C LYS A 7 9.15 -18.63 16.42
N ALA A 8 10.26 -19.37 16.42
CA ALA A 8 11.58 -18.79 16.67
C ALA A 8 11.96 -17.79 15.56
N GLN A 9 11.73 -18.14 14.29
CA GLN A 9 11.96 -17.22 13.17
C GLN A 9 11.10 -15.96 13.27
N MET A 10 9.82 -16.10 13.62
CA MET A 10 8.95 -14.92 13.79
C MET A 10 9.44 -13.97 14.87
N ARG A 11 9.98 -14.47 15.99
CA ARG A 11 10.59 -13.60 17.01
C ARG A 11 11.79 -12.83 16.48
N VAL A 12 12.67 -13.51 15.74
CA VAL A 12 13.83 -12.87 15.11
C VAL A 12 13.38 -11.77 14.14
N PHE A 13 12.34 -12.03 13.34
CA PHE A 13 11.76 -11.00 12.47
C PHE A 13 11.21 -9.80 13.23
N GLN A 14 10.46 -10.02 14.32
CA GLN A 14 9.92 -8.96 15.15
C GLN A 14 11.02 -8.10 15.80
N GLU A 15 12.11 -8.74 16.23
CA GLU A 15 13.23 -8.04 16.84
C GLU A 15 14.02 -7.20 15.82
N MET A 16 14.22 -7.73 14.61
CA MET A 16 14.80 -6.96 13.50
C MET A 16 13.92 -5.76 13.12
N GLU A 17 12.60 -5.95 13.04
CA GLU A 17 11.65 -4.87 12.76
C GLU A 17 11.71 -3.78 13.84
N SER A 18 11.75 -4.18 15.12
CA SER A 18 11.88 -3.24 16.24
C SER A 18 13.19 -2.44 16.18
N GLN A 19 14.32 -3.09 15.88
CA GLN A 19 15.60 -2.42 15.75
C GLN A 19 15.63 -1.44 14.57
N LEU A 20 15.04 -1.81 13.43
CA LEU A 20 14.90 -0.93 12.27
C LEU A 20 14.07 0.31 12.59
N LEU A 21 12.92 0.14 13.26
CA LEU A 21 12.08 1.27 13.66
C LEU A 21 12.78 2.18 14.67
N MET A 22 13.53 1.63 15.64
CA MET A 22 14.33 2.41 16.59
C MET A 22 15.44 3.21 15.89
N GLN A 23 16.10 2.62 14.89
CA GLN A 23 17.11 3.33 14.11
C GLN A 23 16.47 4.44 13.27
N ALA A 24 15.36 4.16 12.60
CA ALA A 24 14.60 5.14 11.83
C ALA A 24 14.11 6.32 12.70
N ASP A 25 13.76 6.06 13.96
CA ASP A 25 13.40 7.11 14.92
C ASP A 25 14.57 8.04 15.24
N ARG A 26 15.76 7.47 15.44
CA ARG A 26 16.98 8.26 15.71
C ARG A 26 17.37 9.19 14.57
N VAL A 27 17.10 8.78 13.32
CA VAL A 27 17.37 9.59 12.12
C VAL A 27 16.16 10.43 11.69
N GLY A 28 15.06 10.42 12.45
CA GLY A 28 13.88 11.25 12.21
C GLY A 28 13.02 10.83 11.00
N VAL A 29 13.17 9.59 10.52
CA VAL A 29 12.43 9.05 9.36
C VAL A 29 11.54 7.87 9.72
N ARG A 30 11.23 7.69 11.00
CA ARG A 30 10.39 6.57 11.49
C ARG A 30 9.05 6.47 10.75
N ASP A 31 8.45 7.60 10.43
CA ASP A 31 7.14 7.66 9.77
C ASP A 31 7.19 7.07 8.35
N ASP A 32 8.36 7.11 7.68
CA ASP A 32 8.57 6.51 6.36
C ASP A 32 8.60 4.98 6.39
N PHE A 33 8.92 4.39 7.55
CA PHE A 33 8.96 2.94 7.75
C PHE A 33 7.69 2.39 8.41
N MET A 34 6.66 3.22 8.62
CA MET A 34 5.38 2.71 9.07
C MET A 34 4.78 1.77 8.01
N PRO A 35 4.17 0.64 8.42
CA PRO A 35 3.58 -0.31 7.48
C PRO A 35 2.56 0.30 6.51
N SER A 36 1.78 1.29 6.96
CA SER A 36 0.86 2.04 6.10
C SER A 36 1.59 2.86 5.05
N ARG A 37 2.70 3.50 5.43
CA ARG A 37 3.50 4.33 4.54
C ARG A 37 4.24 3.50 3.50
N LEU A 38 4.77 2.35 3.89
CA LEU A 38 5.33 1.38 2.95
C LEU A 38 4.29 0.90 1.92
N LYS A 39 3.06 0.62 2.38
CA LYS A 39 1.95 0.26 1.48
C LYS A 39 1.55 1.40 0.53
N GLU A 40 1.57 2.65 1.01
CA GLU A 40 1.36 3.83 0.16
C GLU A 40 2.44 3.96 -0.91
N MET A 41 3.72 3.78 -0.55
CA MET A 41 4.83 3.81 -1.50
C MET A 41 4.72 2.71 -2.57
N GLU A 42 4.38 1.48 -2.17
CA GLU A 42 4.12 0.38 -3.10
C GLU A 42 2.98 0.72 -4.06
N TYR A 43 1.89 1.30 -3.56
CA TYR A 43 0.74 1.70 -4.36
C TYR A 43 1.05 2.84 -5.34
N ASP A 44 1.83 3.83 -4.92
CA ASP A 44 2.27 4.93 -5.80
C ASP A 44 3.23 4.44 -6.89
N SER A 45 4.12 3.50 -6.55
CA SER A 45 4.98 2.83 -7.53
C SER A 45 4.13 2.07 -8.56
N LEU A 46 3.12 1.32 -8.11
CA LEU A 46 2.18 0.62 -9.00
C LEU A 46 1.48 1.56 -9.97
N LYS A 47 1.00 2.73 -9.51
CA LYS A 47 0.38 3.73 -10.39
C LYS A 47 1.34 4.21 -11.48
N LYS A 48 2.60 4.47 -11.13
CA LYS A 48 3.63 4.86 -12.11
C LYS A 48 3.83 3.78 -13.17
N HIS A 49 3.92 2.51 -12.76
CA HIS A 49 4.03 1.40 -13.69
C HIS A 49 2.82 1.26 -14.63
N ILE A 50 1.61 1.44 -14.10
CA ILE A 50 0.38 1.43 -14.93
C ILE A 50 0.43 2.52 -16.00
N LEU A 51 0.82 3.74 -15.61
CA LEU A 51 0.99 4.85 -16.56
C LEU A 51 2.03 4.52 -17.63
N SER A 52 3.17 3.95 -17.23
CA SER A 52 4.20 3.48 -18.19
C SER A 52 3.66 2.42 -19.15
N PHE A 53 2.83 1.48 -18.68
CA PHE A 53 2.25 0.47 -19.56
C PHE A 53 1.27 1.07 -20.58
N TYR A 54 0.43 2.03 -20.18
CA TYR A 54 -0.44 2.69 -21.16
C TYR A 54 0.33 3.55 -22.15
N ALA A 55 1.37 4.25 -21.70
CA ALA A 55 2.25 5.01 -22.59
C ALA A 55 2.90 4.07 -23.63
N GLU A 56 3.42 2.92 -23.19
CA GLU A 56 3.99 1.92 -24.09
C GLU A 56 2.94 1.34 -25.05
N ARG A 57 1.70 1.15 -24.58
CA ARG A 57 0.62 0.69 -25.46
C ARG A 57 0.36 1.70 -26.58
N SER A 58 0.30 2.99 -26.25
CA SER A 58 0.16 4.05 -27.24
C SER A 58 1.34 4.12 -28.21
N ASN A 59 2.56 3.85 -27.75
CA ASN A 59 3.73 3.75 -28.63
C ASN A 59 3.59 2.58 -29.62
N LEU A 60 3.19 1.40 -29.15
CA LEU A 60 2.98 0.22 -30.01
C LEU A 60 1.82 0.42 -31.00
N GLU A 61 0.74 1.10 -30.58
CA GLU A 61 -0.36 1.48 -31.46
C GLU A 61 0.12 2.41 -32.58
N TYR A 62 1.00 3.35 -32.27
CA TYR A 62 1.63 4.23 -33.27
C TYR A 62 2.55 3.46 -34.22
N GLU A 63 3.42 2.59 -33.70
CA GLU A 63 4.32 1.75 -34.52
C GLU A 63 3.53 0.90 -35.52
N MET A 64 2.37 0.38 -35.12
CA MET A 64 1.51 -0.43 -35.99
C MET A 64 0.95 0.34 -37.20
N GLN A 65 0.90 1.67 -37.13
CA GLN A 65 0.46 2.54 -38.22
C GLN A 65 1.59 2.93 -39.18
N MET A 66 2.86 2.70 -38.81
CA MET A 66 4.01 3.06 -39.62
C MET A 66 4.28 2.06 -40.76
N PHE A 67 4.76 2.56 -41.90
CA PHE A 67 5.16 1.71 -43.03
C PHE A 67 6.49 0.99 -42.74
N GLY A 68 6.60 -0.28 -43.16
CA GLY A 68 7.82 -1.07 -43.03
C GLY A 68 8.01 -1.79 -41.67
N VAL A 69 7.04 -1.68 -40.75
CA VAL A 69 7.07 -2.35 -39.45
C VAL A 69 6.54 -3.79 -39.55
N ASP A 70 7.17 -4.72 -38.82
CA ASP A 70 6.64 -6.07 -38.63
C ASP A 70 5.42 -6.04 -37.69
N LYS A 71 4.24 -5.96 -38.29
CA LYS A 71 2.96 -5.91 -37.56
C LYS A 71 2.74 -7.14 -36.67
N LYS A 72 3.27 -8.30 -37.03
CA LYS A 72 3.10 -9.52 -36.24
C LYS A 72 3.86 -9.42 -34.93
N GLU A 73 5.09 -8.88 -34.96
CA GLU A 73 5.88 -8.65 -33.76
C GLU A 73 5.21 -7.64 -32.83
N VAL A 74 4.71 -6.52 -33.39
CA VAL A 74 4.01 -5.48 -32.63
C VAL A 74 2.76 -6.03 -31.94
N LEU A 75 1.96 -6.84 -32.64
CA LEU A 75 0.78 -7.50 -32.06
C LEU A 75 1.14 -8.42 -30.88
N ILE A 76 2.21 -9.20 -30.99
CA ILE A 76 2.68 -10.07 -29.90
C ILE A 76 3.12 -9.24 -28.68
N LYS A 77 3.83 -8.12 -28.90
CA LYS A 77 4.22 -7.20 -27.81
C LYS A 77 2.99 -6.60 -27.14
N MET A 78 2.01 -6.18 -27.92
CA MET A 78 0.76 -5.59 -27.45
C MET A 78 -0.06 -6.59 -26.61
N GLU A 79 -0.17 -7.85 -27.05
CA GLU A 79 -0.84 -8.91 -26.27
C GLU A 79 -0.16 -9.17 -24.92
N LYS A 80 1.18 -9.23 -24.90
CA LYS A 80 1.93 -9.39 -23.65
C LYS A 80 1.72 -8.21 -22.72
N LEU A 81 1.79 -6.99 -23.25
CA LEU A 81 1.59 -5.76 -22.49
C LEU A 81 0.20 -5.70 -21.85
N GLU A 82 -0.83 -6.10 -22.59
CA GLU A 82 -2.21 -6.17 -22.12
C GLU A 82 -2.37 -7.12 -20.90
N VAL A 83 -1.67 -8.25 -20.88
CA VAL A 83 -1.65 -9.14 -19.72
C VAL A 83 -1.04 -8.45 -18.49
N TYR A 84 0.02 -7.67 -18.66
CA TYR A 84 0.64 -6.93 -17.56
C TYR A 84 -0.25 -5.80 -17.05
N ILE A 85 -0.93 -5.07 -17.94
CA ILE A 85 -1.90 -4.03 -17.58
C ILE A 85 -3.00 -4.63 -16.70
N ARG A 86 -3.65 -5.72 -17.14
CA ARG A 86 -4.72 -6.38 -16.37
C ARG A 86 -4.25 -6.86 -15.01
N ARG A 87 -3.01 -7.37 -14.90
CA ARG A 87 -2.44 -7.79 -13.60
C ARG A 87 -2.22 -6.60 -12.68
N ALA A 88 -1.70 -5.49 -13.21
CA ALA A 88 -1.47 -4.28 -12.46
C ALA A 88 -2.78 -3.63 -11.98
N GLU A 89 -3.81 -3.61 -12.82
CA GLU A 89 -5.15 -3.13 -12.45
C GLU A 89 -5.78 -3.97 -11.34
N ARG A 90 -5.72 -5.31 -11.42
CA ARG A 90 -6.19 -6.18 -10.32
C ARG A 90 -5.45 -5.91 -9.02
N LEU A 91 -4.14 -5.70 -9.09
CA LEU A 91 -3.35 -5.38 -7.91
C LEU A 91 -3.75 -4.01 -7.34
N ARG A 92 -4.03 -3.03 -8.20
CA ARG A 92 -4.53 -1.71 -7.81
C ARG A 92 -5.86 -1.82 -7.06
N GLU A 93 -6.80 -2.61 -7.56
CA GLU A 93 -8.08 -2.86 -6.86
C GLU A 93 -7.89 -3.50 -5.48
N LEU A 94 -6.89 -4.38 -5.32
CA LEU A 94 -6.57 -4.97 -4.01
C LEU A 94 -6.03 -3.92 -3.04
N TYR A 95 -5.18 -3.01 -3.50
CA TYR A 95 -4.72 -1.87 -2.70
C TYR A 95 -5.86 -0.93 -2.34
N ASP A 96 -6.75 -0.60 -3.28
CA ASP A 96 -7.91 0.25 -3.03
C ASP A 96 -8.80 -0.34 -1.92
N LYS A 97 -9.07 -1.65 -1.97
CA LYS A 97 -9.79 -2.40 -0.92
C LYS A 97 -9.04 -2.40 0.41
N TYR A 98 -7.72 -2.51 0.39
CA TYR A 98 -6.89 -2.47 1.60
C TYR A 98 -7.01 -1.11 2.31
N PHE A 99 -6.84 -0.01 1.57
CA PHE A 99 -6.93 1.33 2.13
C PHE A 99 -8.34 1.68 2.60
N GLN A 100 -9.37 1.25 1.87
CA GLN A 100 -10.77 1.40 2.31
C GLN A 100 -11.03 0.70 3.65
N LYS A 101 -10.58 -0.55 3.80
CA LYS A 101 -10.73 -1.27 5.08
C LYS A 101 -9.94 -0.60 6.21
N SER A 102 -8.74 -0.10 5.91
CA SER A 102 -7.90 0.60 6.89
C SER A 102 -8.58 1.88 7.39
N SER A 103 -9.16 2.67 6.50
CA SER A 103 -9.86 3.91 6.85
C SER A 103 -11.15 3.64 7.64
N GLU A 104 -11.93 2.63 7.27
CA GLU A 104 -13.11 2.19 8.01
C GLU A 104 -12.77 1.76 9.44
N LYS A 105 -11.65 1.04 9.63
CA LYS A 105 -11.18 0.63 10.94
C LYS A 105 -10.75 1.83 11.79
N GLN A 106 -9.95 2.73 11.23
CA GLN A 106 -9.52 3.95 11.93
C GLN A 106 -10.71 4.81 12.37
N ASN A 107 -11.74 4.94 11.52
CA ASN A 107 -12.95 5.70 11.87
C ASN A 107 -13.75 5.03 13.00
N LYS A 108 -13.85 3.70 13.00
CA LYS A 108 -14.48 2.96 14.11
C LYS A 108 -13.72 3.17 15.42
N ASP A 109 -12.39 3.05 15.40
CA ASP A 109 -11.56 3.22 16.59
C ASP A 109 -11.67 4.65 17.15
N LYS A 110 -11.64 5.68 16.28
CA LYS A 110 -11.90 7.08 16.68
C LYS A 110 -13.26 7.24 17.35
N SER A 111 -14.33 6.67 16.79
CA SER A 111 -15.68 6.77 17.37
C SER A 111 -15.80 6.12 18.75
N ILE A 112 -15.05 5.03 19.00
CA ILE A 112 -15.01 4.35 20.30
C ILE A 112 -14.28 5.22 21.32
N ILE A 113 -13.15 5.80 20.93
CA ILE A 113 -12.36 6.70 21.78
C ILE A 113 -13.19 7.93 22.15
N GLU A 114 -13.85 8.59 21.19
CA GLU A 114 -14.72 9.74 21.43
C GLU A 114 -15.86 9.41 22.40
N LYS A 115 -16.54 8.28 22.23
CA LYS A 115 -17.59 7.81 23.15
C LYS A 115 -17.05 7.56 24.56
N SER A 116 -15.82 7.05 24.66
CA SER A 116 -15.15 6.77 25.93
C SER A 116 -14.75 8.05 26.66
N ILE A 117 -14.25 9.05 25.92
CA ILE A 117 -13.92 10.38 26.44
C ILE A 117 -15.21 11.11 26.88
N SER A 118 -16.29 11.00 26.10
CA SER A 118 -17.60 11.60 26.46
C SER A 118 -18.16 11.00 27.75
N LYS A 119 -18.01 9.68 27.97
CA LYS A 119 -18.42 9.02 29.22
C LYS A 119 -17.54 9.40 30.42
N ASN A 120 -16.26 9.71 30.18
CA ASN A 120 -15.31 10.13 31.21
C ASN A 120 -15.35 11.64 31.51
N LYS A 121 -16.21 12.44 30.86
CA LYS A 121 -16.57 13.78 31.34
C LYS A 121 -17.44 13.64 32.60
N ILE A 122 -16.82 13.20 33.69
CA ILE A 122 -17.36 13.28 35.04
C ILE A 122 -17.37 14.76 35.41
N SER A 123 -18.56 15.25 35.77
CA SER A 123 -18.82 16.57 36.32
C SER A 123 -17.94 16.82 37.55
N VAL A 124 -16.97 17.71 37.41
CA VAL A 124 -16.32 18.32 38.58
C VAL A 124 -17.27 19.44 39.04
N SER A 125 -18.13 19.13 40.00
CA SER A 125 -18.79 20.16 40.82
C SER A 125 -17.69 20.82 41.64
N ILE A 126 -17.23 21.99 41.19
CA ILE A 126 -16.53 22.94 42.04
C ILE A 126 -17.57 23.34 43.09
N GLY A 127 -17.38 22.89 44.32
CA GLY A 127 -18.17 23.39 45.43
C GLY A 127 -17.80 24.85 45.63
N ASP A 128 -18.74 25.75 45.35
CA ASP A 128 -18.67 27.12 45.82
C ASP A 128 -19.17 27.11 47.28
N ASP A 129 -18.25 27.47 48.18
CA ASP A 129 -18.36 27.91 49.59
C ASP A 129 -19.19 27.11 50.62
#